data_AF-A0A554X0U1-F1
#
_entry.id   AF-A0A554X0U1-F1
#
_cell.length_a   1.000
_cell.length_b   1.000
_cell.length_c   1.000
_cell.angle_alpha   90.00
_cell.angle_beta   90.00
_cell.angle_gamma   90.00
#
_symmetry.space_group_name_H-M   'P 1'
#
loop_
_entity.id
_entity.type
_entity.pdbx_description
1 polymer ?
#
loop_
_entity_poly.entity_id
_entity_poly.type
_entity_poly.pdbx_seq_one_letter_code
_entity_poly.pdbx_strand_id
1 'polypeptide(L)'
;MAILTASGRAALAAAIKEQTLHLALGEGDPLWDTTKAISTPFDEAGVIELGFTHLADIRVTSLDDQTEYALDIDYSANAREGVIRRLPDSTIPEGGDVTVHFKVTHPPESIGQTALLREVGRRVVDEVHFVAADPEGEIVVPTGRYRLSVEPTNHLFIRVRFDFEDAATSVVREQGLFVGTQTDPALPIGQKFFIPAQITDPGILLVLQNSVPIVRQPSTRETFEFVVTF
;
A
#
# COMPACT_ATOMS: atom_id res chain seq x y z
N MET A 1 -8.94 -10.24 32.06
CA MET A 1 -8.63 -9.62 30.77
C MET A 1 -9.91 -9.62 29.93
N ALA A 2 -10.37 -8.47 29.44
CA ALA A 2 -11.54 -8.41 28.57
C ALA A 2 -11.13 -8.71 27.11
N ILE A 3 -12.00 -9.34 26.34
CA ILE A 3 -11.79 -9.66 24.92
C ILE A 3 -13.02 -9.26 24.11
N LEU A 4 -12.81 -8.82 22.87
CA LEU A 4 -13.91 -8.49 21.96
C LEU A 4 -14.58 -9.78 21.46
N THR A 5 -15.83 -9.98 21.86
CA THR A 5 -16.61 -11.17 21.51
C THR A 5 -16.95 -11.21 20.02
N ALA A 6 -17.32 -12.39 19.52
CA ALA A 6 -17.80 -12.53 18.14
C ALA A 6 -19.01 -11.62 17.85
N SER A 7 -19.95 -11.51 18.79
CA SER A 7 -21.08 -10.58 18.69
C SER A 7 -20.64 -9.12 18.70
N GLY A 8 -19.60 -8.77 19.46
CA GLY A 8 -19.02 -7.42 19.44
C GLY A 8 -18.41 -7.06 18.10
N ARG A 9 -17.65 -7.97 17.47
CA ARG A 9 -17.07 -7.74 16.13
C ARG A 9 -18.14 -7.65 15.04
N ALA A 10 -19.18 -8.48 15.12
CA ALA A 10 -20.33 -8.39 14.23
C ALA A 10 -21.09 -7.06 14.39
N ALA A 11 -21.22 -6.55 15.62
CA ALA A 11 -21.81 -5.24 15.87
C ALA A 11 -20.95 -4.09 15.30
N LEU A 12 -19.63 -4.18 15.38
CA LEU A 12 -18.73 -3.20 14.73
C LEU A 12 -18.90 -3.22 13.22
N ALA A 13 -18.88 -4.40 12.59
CA ALA A 13 -19.13 -4.53 11.16
C ALA A 13 -20.49 -3.93 10.76
N ALA A 14 -21.54 -4.16 11.56
CA ALA A 14 -22.85 -3.57 11.32
C ALA A 14 -22.82 -2.04 11.39
N ALA A 15 -22.17 -1.47 12.41
CA ALA A 15 -22.03 -0.02 12.53
C ALA A 15 -21.25 0.60 11.36
N ILE A 16 -20.18 -0.06 10.88
CA ILE A 16 -19.42 0.41 9.72
C ILE A 16 -20.24 0.33 8.43
N LYS A 17 -21.04 -0.72 8.25
CA LYS A 17 -21.92 -0.88 7.07
C LYS A 17 -22.98 0.22 6.95
N GLU A 18 -23.39 0.85 8.06
CA GLU A 18 -24.34 1.96 8.08
C GLU A 18 -23.72 3.32 7.72
N GLN A 19 -22.39 3.41 7.71
CA GLN A 19 -21.67 4.64 7.36
C GLN A 19 -21.49 4.77 5.85
N THR A 20 -21.25 6.01 5.39
CA THR A 20 -20.78 6.24 4.03
C THR A 20 -19.34 5.75 3.91
N LEU A 21 -19.13 4.79 3.01
CA LEU A 21 -17.81 4.25 2.72
C LEU A 21 -17.30 4.78 1.38
N HIS A 22 -16.02 5.15 1.34
CA HIS A 22 -15.33 5.53 0.11
C HIS A 22 -14.04 4.72 -0.03
N LEU A 23 -13.78 4.23 -1.25
CA LEU A 23 -12.46 3.71 -1.60
C LEU A 23 -11.65 4.84 -2.27
N ALA A 24 -10.58 5.23 -1.62
CA ALA A 24 -9.60 6.20 -2.07
C ALA A 24 -8.50 5.55 -2.89
N LEU A 25 -7.98 6.29 -3.87
CA LEU A 25 -6.79 5.93 -4.64
C LEU A 25 -5.71 6.99 -4.37
N GLY A 26 -4.49 6.53 -4.07
CA GLY A 26 -3.31 7.36 -3.87
C GLY A 26 -2.20 6.97 -4.82
N GLU A 27 -1.40 7.94 -5.24
CA GLU A 27 -0.24 7.66 -6.10
C GLU A 27 0.96 7.08 -5.33
N GLY A 28 0.93 7.05 -4.00
CA GLY A 28 2.01 6.55 -3.16
C GLY A 28 3.28 7.38 -3.26
N ASP A 29 4.45 6.78 -3.08
CA ASP A 29 5.74 7.38 -3.44
C ASP A 29 6.12 6.95 -4.88
N PRO A 30 6.48 7.88 -5.79
CA PRO A 30 6.84 7.52 -7.16
C PRO A 30 8.13 6.70 -7.27
N LEU A 31 8.94 6.66 -6.21
CA LEU A 31 10.18 5.89 -6.12
C LEU A 31 9.93 4.43 -5.75
N TRP A 32 8.75 4.07 -5.24
CA TRP A 32 8.42 2.66 -4.99
C TRP A 32 8.41 1.85 -6.28
N ASP A 33 8.90 0.62 -6.14
CA ASP A 33 9.08 -0.37 -7.21
C ASP A 33 10.02 0.08 -8.33
N THR A 34 10.92 1.02 -8.05
CA THR A 34 11.96 1.46 -9.00
C THR A 34 13.33 0.87 -8.67
N THR A 35 14.15 0.64 -9.71
CA THR A 35 15.56 0.25 -9.55
C THR A 35 16.44 1.50 -9.57
N LYS A 36 17.44 1.54 -8.69
CA LYS A 36 18.42 2.61 -8.58
C LYS A 36 19.83 2.06 -8.49
N ALA A 37 20.80 2.89 -8.87
CA ALA A 37 22.22 2.66 -8.67
C ALA A 37 22.84 3.95 -8.14
N ILE A 38 23.64 3.86 -7.08
CA ILE A 38 24.33 4.99 -6.45
C ILE A 38 25.80 4.65 -6.32
N SER A 39 26.65 5.51 -6.89
CA SER A 39 28.10 5.41 -6.72
C SER A 39 28.54 6.32 -5.57
N THR A 40 29.13 5.74 -4.52
CA THR A 40 29.55 6.46 -3.31
C THR A 40 30.64 5.69 -2.58
N PRO A 41 31.58 6.37 -1.90
CA PRO A 41 32.52 5.70 -1.00
C PRO A 41 31.83 5.27 0.30
N PHE A 42 32.44 4.28 0.96
CA PHE A 42 32.18 4.02 2.38
C PHE A 42 32.76 5.14 3.24
N ASP A 43 32.05 5.53 4.31
CA ASP A 43 32.55 6.49 5.28
C ASP A 43 33.68 5.94 6.17
N GLU A 44 34.18 6.76 7.11
CA GLU A 44 35.23 6.35 8.06
C GLU A 44 34.83 5.15 8.94
N ALA A 45 33.53 4.89 9.11
CA ALA A 45 33.00 3.76 9.86
C ALA A 45 32.72 2.52 8.98
N GLY A 46 33.04 2.59 7.68
CA GLY A 46 32.78 1.52 6.73
C GLY A 46 31.30 1.38 6.40
N VAL A 47 30.54 2.47 6.41
CA VAL A 47 29.09 2.50 6.20
C VAL A 47 28.71 3.36 4.99
N ILE A 48 27.67 2.95 4.27
CA ILE A 48 26.96 3.74 3.27
C ILE A 48 25.49 3.80 3.69
N GLU A 49 24.98 5.02 3.87
CA GLU A 49 23.55 5.28 4.03
C GLU A 49 22.97 5.70 2.67
N LEU A 50 22.09 4.86 2.11
CA LEU A 50 21.55 5.08 0.76
C LEU A 50 20.48 6.19 0.73
N GLY A 51 19.94 6.58 1.89
CA GLY A 51 18.81 7.51 1.98
C GLY A 51 17.47 6.93 1.51
N PHE A 52 17.41 5.61 1.30
CA PHE A 52 16.20 4.87 0.93
C PHE A 52 15.95 3.77 1.95
N THR A 53 14.68 3.47 2.23
CA THR A 53 14.29 2.36 3.12
C THR A 53 13.52 1.30 2.34
N HIS A 54 13.42 0.09 2.90
CA HIS A 54 12.69 -1.03 2.29
C HIS A 54 13.22 -1.39 0.90
N LEU A 55 14.41 -1.96 0.87
CA LEU A 55 15.12 -2.31 -0.35
C LEU A 55 15.02 -3.82 -0.66
N ALA A 56 15.20 -4.16 -1.93
CA ALA A 56 15.36 -5.52 -2.43
C ALA A 56 16.46 -5.55 -3.49
N ASP A 57 16.88 -6.76 -3.90
CA ASP A 57 17.84 -6.98 -4.99
C ASP A 57 19.14 -6.15 -4.86
N ILE A 58 19.64 -6.03 -3.62
CA ILE A 58 20.84 -5.23 -3.33
C ILE A 58 22.07 -5.97 -3.85
N ARG A 59 22.81 -5.33 -4.76
CA ARG A 59 24.13 -5.77 -5.24
C ARG A 59 25.12 -4.62 -5.14
N VAL A 60 26.36 -4.91 -4.78
CA VAL A 60 27.43 -3.92 -4.70
C VAL A 60 28.50 -4.30 -5.72
N THR A 61 28.84 -3.37 -6.59
CA THR A 61 29.88 -3.56 -7.61
C THR A 61 30.95 -2.48 -7.52
N SER A 62 32.08 -2.73 -8.15
CA SER A 62 33.10 -1.72 -8.44
C SER A 62 32.54 -0.64 -9.38
N LEU A 63 33.18 0.54 -9.43
CA LEU A 63 32.69 1.66 -10.26
C LEU A 63 32.59 1.34 -11.76
N ASP A 64 33.40 0.41 -12.26
CA ASP A 64 33.42 -0.05 -13.65
C ASP A 64 32.52 -1.28 -13.90
N ASP A 65 31.78 -1.71 -12.87
CA ASP A 65 30.87 -2.86 -12.88
C ASP A 65 31.56 -4.20 -13.24
N GLN A 66 32.90 -4.29 -13.14
CA GLN A 66 33.64 -5.51 -13.49
C GLN A 66 33.74 -6.51 -12.33
N THR A 67 33.74 -6.01 -11.11
CA THR A 67 33.77 -6.81 -9.87
C THR A 67 32.47 -6.64 -9.13
N GLU A 68 31.74 -7.73 -8.91
CA GLU A 68 30.61 -7.81 -7.98
C GLU A 68 31.11 -8.35 -6.65
N TYR A 69 30.84 -7.62 -5.57
CA TYR A 69 31.20 -7.99 -4.22
C TYR A 69 30.14 -8.90 -3.61
N ALA A 70 30.54 -9.82 -2.74
CA ALA A 70 29.64 -10.82 -2.17
C ALA A 70 28.95 -10.33 -0.88
N LEU A 71 27.62 -10.46 -0.84
CA LEU A 71 26.83 -10.26 0.37
C LEU A 71 27.25 -11.25 1.48
N ASP A 72 27.29 -10.76 2.71
CA ASP A 72 27.71 -11.45 3.94
C ASP A 72 29.19 -11.92 3.95
N ILE A 73 29.98 -11.54 2.95
CA ILE A 73 31.43 -11.76 2.88
C ILE A 73 32.16 -10.42 2.78
N ASP A 74 31.85 -9.64 1.75
CA ASP A 74 32.46 -8.32 1.52
C ASP A 74 31.67 -7.19 2.18
N TYR A 75 30.35 -7.32 2.23
CA TYR A 75 29.46 -6.35 2.85
C TYR A 75 28.23 -7.02 3.46
N SER A 76 27.59 -6.35 4.40
CA SER A 76 26.25 -6.67 4.91
C SER A 76 25.28 -5.56 4.52
N ALA A 77 24.00 -5.90 4.37
CA ALA A 77 22.97 -4.95 3.97
C ALA A 77 21.78 -4.98 4.93
N ASN A 78 21.51 -3.86 5.60
CA ASN A 78 20.23 -3.64 6.28
C ASN A 78 19.25 -3.04 5.27
N ALA A 79 18.52 -3.92 4.57
CA ALA A 79 17.56 -3.53 3.56
C ALA A 79 16.39 -2.68 4.10
N ARG A 80 16.07 -2.78 5.41
CA ARG A 80 14.99 -1.98 6.01
C ARG A 80 15.39 -0.52 6.15
N GLU A 81 16.60 -0.28 6.63
CA GLU A 81 17.14 1.06 6.88
C GLU A 81 17.93 1.63 5.70
N GLY A 82 18.25 0.81 4.70
CA GLY A 82 19.06 1.20 3.55
C GLY A 82 20.52 1.44 3.87
N VAL A 83 21.06 0.65 4.80
CA VAL A 83 22.43 0.79 5.28
C VAL A 83 23.26 -0.37 4.76
N ILE A 84 24.36 -0.07 4.06
CA ILE A 84 25.36 -1.04 3.64
C ILE A 84 26.58 -0.89 4.53
N ARG A 85 27.08 -1.99 5.08
CA ARG A 85 28.26 -2.01 5.94
C ARG A 85 29.32 -2.93 5.37
N ARG A 86 30.52 -2.39 5.13
CA ARG A 86 31.70 -3.18 4.75
C ARG A 86 32.08 -4.12 5.89
N LEU A 87 32.41 -5.36 5.56
CA LEU A 87 32.87 -6.36 6.53
C LEU A 87 34.40 -6.33 6.68
N PRO A 88 34.96 -6.78 7.83
CA PRO A 88 36.40 -6.68 8.09
C PRO A 88 37.28 -7.37 7.04
N ASP A 89 36.89 -8.57 6.58
CA ASP A 89 37.64 -9.39 5.62
C ASP A 89 37.25 -9.10 4.15
N SER A 90 36.64 -7.94 3.91
CA SER A 90 36.14 -7.54 2.60
C SER A 90 37.25 -7.28 1.59
N THR A 91 37.03 -7.71 0.36
CA THR A 91 37.84 -7.37 -0.81
C THR A 91 37.60 -5.94 -1.30
N ILE A 92 36.56 -5.27 -0.82
CA ILE A 92 36.33 -3.83 -1.06
C ILE A 92 37.46 -3.04 -0.37
N PRO A 93 38.16 -2.12 -1.04
CA PRO A 93 39.14 -1.26 -0.40
C PRO A 93 38.54 -0.41 0.73
N GLU A 94 39.31 -0.12 1.79
CA GLU A 94 38.86 0.81 2.84
C GLU A 94 38.60 2.21 2.26
N GLY A 95 37.42 2.77 2.56
CA GLY A 95 36.96 4.03 1.94
C GLY A 95 36.79 3.96 0.41
N GLY A 96 36.80 2.76 -0.17
CA GLY A 96 36.72 2.57 -1.62
C GLY A 96 35.36 2.97 -2.17
N ASP A 97 35.37 3.58 -3.36
CA ASP A 97 34.17 3.90 -4.12
C ASP A 97 33.55 2.63 -4.71
N VAL A 98 32.24 2.45 -4.48
CA VAL A 98 31.45 1.33 -5.02
C VAL A 98 30.18 1.85 -5.66
N THR A 99 29.58 1.04 -6.53
CA THR A 99 28.22 1.26 -7.04
C THR A 99 27.27 0.29 -6.35
N VAL A 100 26.31 0.82 -5.59
CA VAL A 100 25.25 0.01 -4.97
C VAL A 100 24.03 0.06 -5.86
N HIS A 101 23.62 -1.08 -6.41
CA HIS A 101 22.36 -1.23 -7.14
C HIS A 101 21.32 -1.90 -6.25
N PHE A 102 20.09 -1.42 -6.31
CA PHE A 102 19.00 -1.93 -5.49
C PHE A 102 17.65 -1.60 -6.10
N LYS A 103 16.62 -2.34 -5.71
CA LYS A 103 15.21 -2.02 -5.95
C LYS A 103 14.62 -1.39 -4.69
N VAL A 104 13.99 -0.23 -4.83
CA VAL A 104 13.16 0.35 -3.76
C VAL A 104 11.81 -0.35 -3.81
N THR A 105 11.42 -1.02 -2.71
CA THR A 105 10.10 -1.64 -2.59
C THR A 105 9.12 -0.69 -1.90
N HIS A 106 7.83 -0.83 -2.17
CA HIS A 106 6.83 -0.18 -1.32
C HIS A 106 6.90 -0.78 0.10
N PRO A 107 6.81 0.05 1.15
CA PRO A 107 6.87 -0.41 2.53
C PRO A 107 5.61 -1.20 2.90
N PRO A 108 5.66 -1.99 3.99
CA PRO A 108 4.45 -2.52 4.59
C PRO A 108 3.54 -1.39 5.08
N GLU A 109 2.24 -1.65 5.15
CA GLU A 109 1.25 -0.68 5.59
C GLU A 109 1.49 -0.26 7.04
N SER A 110 1.50 1.05 7.29
CA SER A 110 1.68 1.60 8.64
C SER A 110 0.35 1.69 9.38
N ILE A 111 0.27 1.09 10.57
CA ILE A 111 -0.90 1.19 11.45
C ILE A 111 -1.17 2.61 11.97
N GLY A 112 -0.19 3.51 11.89
CA GLY A 112 -0.31 4.91 12.29
C GLY A 112 -0.74 5.84 11.15
N GLN A 113 -0.88 5.31 9.93
CA GLN A 113 -1.26 6.11 8.77
C GLN A 113 -2.76 6.42 8.80
N THR A 114 -3.11 7.69 8.61
CA THR A 114 -4.50 8.18 8.66
C THR A 114 -4.97 8.78 7.34
N ALA A 115 -4.09 8.84 6.32
CA ALA A 115 -4.36 9.39 5.00
C ALA A 115 -3.49 8.68 3.94
N LEU A 116 -3.86 8.75 2.67
CA LEU A 116 -3.01 8.27 1.57
C LEU A 116 -1.93 9.29 1.22
N LEU A 117 -0.80 8.83 0.70
CA LEU A 117 0.20 9.67 0.05
C LEU A 117 -0.29 10.08 -1.33
N ARG A 118 -0.31 11.39 -1.58
CA ARG A 118 -0.72 11.98 -2.86
C ARG A 118 -2.04 11.40 -3.35
N GLU A 119 -3.06 11.52 -2.50
CA GLU A 119 -4.41 11.08 -2.81
C GLU A 119 -4.91 11.73 -4.11
N VAL A 120 -5.41 10.90 -5.03
CA VAL A 120 -5.99 11.34 -6.31
C VAL A 120 -7.47 11.65 -6.15
N GLY A 121 -8.17 10.82 -5.38
CA GLY A 121 -9.58 10.97 -5.07
C GLY A 121 -10.19 9.69 -4.54
N ARG A 122 -11.47 9.75 -4.19
CA ARG A 122 -12.21 8.63 -3.60
C ARG A 122 -13.55 8.43 -4.27
N ARG A 123 -13.94 7.17 -4.42
CA ARG A 123 -15.27 6.80 -4.93
C ARG A 123 -16.13 6.20 -3.83
N VAL A 124 -17.41 6.56 -3.79
CA VAL A 124 -18.42 5.89 -2.96
C VAL A 124 -18.42 4.40 -3.28
N VAL A 125 -18.43 3.56 -2.25
CA VAL A 125 -18.52 2.10 -2.41
C VAL A 125 -19.85 1.71 -3.06
N ASP A 126 -19.82 0.82 -4.06
CA ASP A 126 -21.03 0.42 -4.78
C ASP A 126 -21.82 -0.67 -4.03
N GLU A 127 -21.13 -1.62 -3.39
CA GLU A 127 -21.77 -2.72 -2.66
C GLU A 127 -21.04 -3.00 -1.34
N VAL A 128 -21.83 -3.14 -0.27
CA VAL A 128 -21.38 -3.55 1.07
C VAL A 128 -22.33 -4.62 1.58
N HIS A 129 -21.83 -5.84 1.79
CA HIS A 129 -22.63 -6.98 2.24
C HIS A 129 -21.97 -7.69 3.42
N PHE A 130 -22.78 -8.20 4.35
CA PHE A 130 -22.26 -9.17 5.32
C PHE A 130 -21.95 -10.47 4.59
N VAL A 131 -20.85 -11.11 4.99
CA VAL A 131 -20.45 -12.41 4.43
C VAL A 131 -19.96 -13.36 5.52
N ALA A 132 -20.03 -14.66 5.29
CA ALA A 132 -19.43 -15.67 6.15
C ALA A 132 -18.39 -16.46 5.37
N ALA A 133 -17.30 -16.84 6.02
CA ALA A 133 -16.31 -17.72 5.42
C ALA A 133 -16.95 -19.08 5.10
N ASP A 134 -16.79 -19.53 3.86
CA ASP A 134 -17.34 -20.80 3.37
C ASP A 134 -16.38 -21.36 2.30
N PRO A 135 -15.79 -22.55 2.50
CA PRO A 135 -14.94 -23.19 1.49
C PRO A 135 -15.61 -23.38 0.12
N GLU A 136 -16.94 -23.50 0.09
CA GLU A 136 -17.76 -23.62 -1.11
C GLU A 136 -18.46 -22.30 -1.48
N GLY A 137 -18.01 -21.18 -0.91
CA GLY A 137 -18.52 -19.85 -1.16
C GLY A 137 -18.29 -19.37 -2.61
N GLU A 138 -19.25 -18.61 -3.12
CA GLU A 138 -19.24 -18.02 -4.45
C GLU A 138 -18.38 -16.74 -4.57
N ILE A 139 -18.16 -16.05 -3.45
CA ILE A 139 -17.28 -14.87 -3.41
C ILE A 139 -15.85 -15.34 -3.17
N VAL A 140 -14.98 -15.13 -4.14
CA VAL A 140 -13.56 -15.53 -4.07
C VAL A 140 -12.71 -14.28 -4.05
N VAL A 141 -12.02 -14.06 -2.93
CA VAL A 141 -11.05 -12.97 -2.75
C VAL A 141 -9.73 -13.55 -2.24
N PRO A 142 -8.60 -12.82 -2.27
CA PRO A 142 -7.31 -13.37 -1.84
C PRO A 142 -7.29 -13.92 -0.40
N THR A 143 -8.15 -13.41 0.48
CA THR A 143 -8.24 -13.85 1.88
C THR A 143 -9.06 -15.13 2.09
N GLY A 144 -9.75 -15.62 1.05
CA GLY A 144 -10.53 -16.85 1.13
C GLY A 144 -11.82 -16.81 0.33
N ARG A 145 -12.68 -17.80 0.61
CA ARG A 145 -14.00 -17.95 -0.01
C ARG A 145 -15.09 -17.62 0.99
N TYR A 146 -16.12 -16.93 0.50
CA TYR A 146 -17.19 -16.39 1.32
C TYR A 146 -18.54 -16.56 0.63
N ARG A 147 -19.61 -16.59 1.43
CA ARG A 147 -21.00 -16.55 0.99
C ARG A 147 -21.72 -15.36 1.61
N LEU A 148 -22.68 -14.78 0.89
CA LEU A 148 -23.53 -13.71 1.43
C LEU A 148 -24.26 -14.16 2.71
N SER A 149 -24.35 -13.25 3.67
CA SER A 149 -25.10 -13.42 4.91
C SER A 149 -26.16 -12.33 5.05
N VAL A 150 -27.36 -12.71 5.49
CA VAL A 150 -28.41 -11.76 5.87
C VAL A 150 -28.28 -11.31 7.33
N GLU A 151 -27.60 -12.11 8.16
CA GLU A 151 -27.29 -11.78 9.55
C GLU A 151 -25.94 -11.06 9.64
N PRO A 152 -25.78 -10.10 10.56
CA PRO A 152 -24.50 -9.46 10.81
C PRO A 152 -23.41 -10.49 11.15
N THR A 153 -22.31 -10.43 10.43
CA THR A 153 -21.07 -11.17 10.70
C THR A 153 -19.95 -10.19 10.99
N ASN A 154 -18.79 -10.67 11.41
CA ASN A 154 -17.60 -9.83 11.53
C ASN A 154 -16.87 -9.61 10.18
N HIS A 155 -17.51 -9.90 9.05
CA HIS A 155 -16.92 -9.72 7.72
C HIS A 155 -17.82 -8.87 6.83
N LEU A 156 -17.22 -7.86 6.19
CA LEU A 156 -17.89 -7.07 5.16
C LEU A 156 -17.21 -7.30 3.81
N PHE A 157 -17.98 -7.75 2.83
CA PHE A 157 -17.58 -7.70 1.43
C PHE A 157 -17.77 -6.28 0.91
N ILE A 158 -16.72 -5.77 0.26
CA ILE A 158 -16.66 -4.43 -0.34
C ILE A 158 -16.42 -4.58 -1.82
N ARG A 159 -17.24 -3.93 -2.64
CA ARG A 159 -17.00 -3.79 -4.08
C ARG A 159 -17.12 -2.34 -4.51
N VAL A 160 -16.12 -1.88 -5.25
CA VAL A 160 -16.10 -0.55 -5.87
C VAL A 160 -15.71 -0.68 -7.33
N ARG A 161 -16.52 -0.11 -8.20
CA ARG A 161 -16.29 -0.05 -9.65
C ARG A 161 -16.01 1.40 -10.01
N PHE A 162 -14.75 1.74 -10.20
CA PHE A 162 -14.41 3.06 -10.70
C PHE A 162 -14.89 3.22 -12.15
N ASP A 163 -15.33 4.42 -12.49
CA ASP A 163 -15.72 4.77 -13.86
C ASP A 163 -14.50 5.12 -14.71
N PHE A 164 -14.70 5.29 -16.01
CA PHE A 164 -13.64 5.54 -16.99
C PHE A 164 -12.78 6.77 -16.65
N GLU A 165 -13.43 7.88 -16.28
CA GLU A 165 -12.75 9.14 -15.98
C GLU A 165 -12.23 9.24 -14.54
N ASP A 166 -12.65 8.32 -13.66
CA ASP A 166 -12.23 8.35 -12.26
C ASP A 166 -10.73 8.07 -12.16
N ALA A 167 -9.98 9.07 -11.67
CA ALA A 167 -8.52 9.02 -11.58
C ALA A 167 -7.83 8.62 -12.90
N ALA A 168 -8.43 8.95 -14.05
CA ALA A 168 -7.89 8.58 -15.35
C ALA A 168 -6.43 9.04 -15.51
N THR A 169 -5.59 8.20 -16.13
CA THR A 169 -4.14 8.41 -16.35
C THR A 169 -3.27 8.44 -15.10
N SER A 170 -3.85 8.36 -13.90
CA SER A 170 -3.08 8.32 -12.64
C SER A 170 -2.39 6.97 -12.47
N VAL A 171 -1.23 6.98 -11.81
CA VAL A 171 -0.52 5.75 -11.44
C VAL A 171 -0.72 5.48 -9.96
N VAL A 172 -1.64 4.58 -9.65
CA VAL A 172 -2.07 4.26 -8.29
C VAL A 172 -1.08 3.28 -7.66
N ARG A 173 -0.70 3.55 -6.40
CA ARG A 173 0.12 2.67 -5.54
C ARG A 173 -0.48 2.47 -4.15
N GLU A 174 -1.53 3.21 -3.81
CA GLU A 174 -2.24 3.06 -2.55
C GLU A 174 -3.74 2.97 -2.78
N GLN A 175 -4.38 2.11 -2.00
CA GLN A 175 -5.83 2.07 -1.86
C GLN A 175 -6.20 2.22 -0.39
N GLY A 176 -7.23 3.02 -0.11
CA GLY A 176 -7.67 3.30 1.26
C GLY A 176 -9.19 3.20 1.41
N LEU A 177 -9.71 2.35 2.29
CA LEU A 177 -11.13 2.36 2.64
C LEU A 177 -11.37 3.37 3.76
N PHE A 178 -12.14 4.41 3.46
CA PHE A 178 -12.51 5.44 4.42
C PHE A 178 -13.96 5.31 4.86
N VAL A 179 -14.19 5.58 6.15
CA VAL A 179 -15.49 5.53 6.81
C VAL A 179 -15.88 6.94 7.25
N GLY A 180 -17.10 7.35 6.91
CA GLY A 180 -17.67 8.60 7.39
C GLY A 180 -17.11 9.86 6.73
N THR A 181 -16.52 9.75 5.53
CA THR A 181 -16.12 10.91 4.71
C THR A 181 -17.30 11.86 4.50
N GLN A 182 -17.09 13.16 4.67
CA GLN A 182 -18.04 14.20 4.29
C GLN A 182 -17.53 14.97 3.07
N THR A 183 -18.41 15.20 2.11
CA THR A 183 -18.12 15.96 0.90
C THR A 183 -18.83 17.31 0.92
N ASP A 184 -18.38 18.24 0.10
CA ASP A 184 -19.03 19.55 -0.02
C ASP A 184 -20.50 19.39 -0.48
N PRO A 185 -21.49 19.86 0.30
CA PRO A 185 -22.90 19.72 -0.04
C PRO A 185 -23.32 20.49 -1.29
N ALA A 186 -22.49 21.42 -1.80
CA ALA A 186 -22.75 22.15 -3.04
C ALA A 186 -22.40 21.35 -4.31
N LEU A 187 -21.82 20.16 -4.16
CA LEU A 187 -21.43 19.33 -5.30
C LEU A 187 -22.64 18.78 -6.08
N PRO A 188 -22.48 18.48 -7.38
CA PRO A 188 -23.51 17.87 -8.20
C PRO A 188 -24.13 16.61 -7.57
N ILE A 189 -25.45 16.57 -7.56
CA ILE A 189 -26.21 15.40 -7.09
C ILE A 189 -25.86 14.18 -7.96
N GLY A 190 -25.59 13.05 -7.31
CA GLY A 190 -25.25 11.80 -7.98
C GLY A 190 -23.77 11.66 -8.36
N GLN A 191 -22.94 12.67 -8.08
CA GLN A 191 -21.49 12.51 -8.14
C GLN A 191 -21.06 11.39 -7.17
N LYS A 192 -20.21 10.48 -7.66
CA LYS A 192 -19.71 9.34 -6.88
C LYS A 192 -18.21 9.37 -6.63
N PHE A 193 -17.44 10.08 -7.45
CA PHE A 193 -16.00 10.23 -7.31
C PHE A 193 -15.67 11.67 -6.90
N PHE A 194 -14.82 11.83 -5.90
CA PHE A 194 -14.48 13.10 -5.29
C PHE A 194 -12.97 13.27 -5.22
N ILE A 195 -12.47 14.41 -5.70
CA ILE A 195 -11.05 14.77 -5.52
C ILE A 195 -10.83 15.33 -4.10
N PRO A 196 -9.59 15.35 -3.57
CA PRO A 196 -9.33 15.79 -2.20
C PRO A 196 -9.90 17.19 -1.86
N ALA A 197 -9.89 18.12 -2.80
CA ALA A 197 -10.43 19.48 -2.60
C ALA A 197 -11.96 19.53 -2.42
N GLN A 198 -12.67 18.45 -2.73
CA GLN A 198 -14.13 18.32 -2.59
C GLN A 198 -14.54 17.63 -1.28
N ILE A 199 -13.56 17.21 -0.47
CA ILE A 199 -13.76 16.53 0.82
C ILE A 199 -13.64 17.58 1.93
N THR A 200 -14.66 17.68 2.77
CA THR A 200 -14.70 18.63 3.91
C THR A 200 -14.28 17.97 5.21
N ASP A 201 -14.54 16.67 5.36
CA ASP A 201 -14.03 15.82 6.44
C ASP A 201 -13.52 14.50 5.84
N PRO A 202 -12.23 14.16 6.01
CA PRO A 202 -11.66 12.93 5.47
C PRO A 202 -12.24 11.65 6.09
N GLY A 203 -12.91 11.74 7.24
CA GLY A 203 -13.35 10.57 7.99
C GLY A 203 -12.18 9.74 8.53
N ILE A 204 -12.40 8.44 8.69
CA ILE A 204 -11.42 7.52 9.28
C ILE A 204 -10.90 6.56 8.20
N LEU A 205 -9.58 6.48 8.05
CA LEU A 205 -8.93 5.43 7.25
C LEU A 205 -9.05 4.10 8.00
N LEU A 206 -9.87 3.19 7.49
CA LEU A 206 -10.14 1.88 8.09
C LEU A 206 -9.19 0.80 7.55
N VAL A 207 -8.93 0.81 6.24
CA VAL A 207 -8.06 -0.17 5.57
C VAL A 207 -7.12 0.59 4.66
N LEU A 208 -5.84 0.25 4.71
CA LEU A 208 -4.80 0.72 3.81
C LEU A 208 -4.22 -0.50 3.09
N GLN A 209 -3.89 -0.32 1.81
CA GLN A 209 -3.12 -1.29 1.05
C GLN A 209 -2.14 -0.55 0.14
N ASN A 210 -0.88 -0.96 0.19
CA ASN A 210 0.13 -0.57 -0.79
C ASN A 210 0.14 -1.61 -1.92
N SER A 211 0.36 -1.16 -3.15
CA SER A 211 0.39 -2.02 -4.32
C SER A 211 1.54 -1.65 -5.26
N VAL A 212 1.91 -2.63 -6.10
CA VAL A 212 2.65 -2.31 -7.32
C VAL A 212 1.86 -1.31 -8.18
N PRO A 213 2.51 -0.58 -9.10
CA PRO A 213 1.86 0.47 -9.88
C PRO A 213 0.68 -0.05 -10.72
N ILE A 214 -0.50 0.53 -10.52
CA ILE A 214 -1.70 0.31 -11.33
C ILE A 214 -1.94 1.56 -12.17
N VAL A 215 -1.86 1.45 -13.49
CA VAL A 215 -2.07 2.58 -14.41
C VAL A 215 -3.53 2.64 -14.82
N ARG A 216 -4.22 3.69 -14.38
CA ARG A 216 -5.62 3.96 -14.71
C ARG A 216 -5.77 4.35 -16.18
N GLN A 217 -6.62 3.65 -16.91
CA GLN A 217 -6.88 3.91 -18.32
C GLN A 217 -8.33 4.36 -18.55
N PRO A 218 -8.58 5.43 -19.34
CA PRO A 218 -9.93 5.92 -19.62
C PRO A 218 -10.77 4.96 -20.49
N SER A 219 -10.17 3.88 -21.00
CA SER A 219 -10.85 2.84 -21.76
C SER A 219 -11.30 1.65 -20.91
N THR A 220 -10.90 1.58 -19.63
CA THR A 220 -11.11 0.41 -18.76
C THR A 220 -11.74 0.82 -17.45
N ARG A 221 -12.74 0.05 -17.01
CA ARG A 221 -13.30 0.17 -15.66
C ARG A 221 -12.67 -0.88 -14.77
N GLU A 222 -11.92 -0.42 -13.78
CA GLU A 222 -11.36 -1.30 -12.76
C GLU A 222 -12.33 -1.49 -11.61
N THR A 223 -12.41 -2.73 -11.14
CA THR A 223 -13.21 -3.13 -9.99
C THR A 223 -12.30 -3.63 -8.89
N PHE A 224 -12.47 -3.12 -7.68
CA PHE A 224 -11.82 -3.63 -6.48
C PHE A 224 -12.82 -4.41 -5.65
N GLU A 225 -12.44 -5.63 -5.27
CA GLU A 225 -13.23 -6.53 -4.44
C GLU A 225 -12.37 -7.11 -3.32
N PHE A 226 -12.81 -6.94 -2.07
CA PHE A 226 -12.12 -7.50 -0.90
C PHE A 226 -13.08 -7.68 0.27
N VAL A 227 -12.61 -8.40 1.28
CA VAL A 227 -13.35 -8.61 2.54
C VAL A 227 -12.59 -7.97 3.69
N VAL A 228 -13.27 -7.10 4.44
CA VAL A 228 -12.78 -6.53 5.69
C VAL A 228 -13.24 -7.41 6.85
N THR A 229 -12.33 -7.75 7.77
CA THR A 229 -12.62 -8.58 8.95
C THR A 229 -12.41 -7.79 10.22
N PHE A 230 -13.38 -7.84 11.14
CA PHE A 230 -13.38 -7.16 12.43
C PHE A 230 -13.11 -8.10 13.59
#